data_AF-A0AAW9KAL8-F1
#
_entry.id   AF-A0AAW9KAL8-F1
#
_cell.length_a   1.000
_cell.length_b   1.000
_cell.length_c   1.000
_cell.angle_alpha   90.00
_cell.angle_beta   90.00
_cell.angle_gamma   90.00
#
_symmetry.space_group_name_H-M   'P 1'
#
loop_
_entity.id
_entity.type
_entity.pdbx_description
1 polymer ?
#
loop_
_entity_poly.entity_id
_entity_poly.type
_entity_poly.pdbx_seq_one_letter_code
_entity_poly.pdbx_strand_id
1 'polypeptide(L)'
;MYEWNFYREDGRKIAYLTFDDGPSKHATEKILDILAANNVKATFFTLGSSVEHNNQAADIFKRIAREGHSIGRHGYSHDYSILYPNRTVNV
;
A
#
# COMPACT_ATOMS: atom_id res chain seq x y z
N MET A 1 -15.20 -13.17 27.22
CA MET A 1 -13.95 -12.87 26.47
C MET A 1 -14.09 -13.52 25.11
N TYR A 2 -13.88 -12.78 24.02
CA TYR A 2 -13.88 -13.34 22.68
C TYR A 2 -12.51 -13.96 22.41
N GLU A 3 -12.47 -15.25 22.08
CA GLU A 3 -11.25 -15.90 21.59
C GLU A 3 -11.04 -15.48 20.14
N TRP A 4 -9.98 -14.71 19.91
CA TRP A 4 -9.55 -14.36 18.56
C TRP A 4 -8.77 -15.53 17.97
N ASN A 5 -9.38 -16.23 17.01
CA ASN A 5 -8.69 -17.23 16.22
C ASN A 5 -7.90 -16.55 15.10
N PHE A 6 -6.60 -16.40 15.32
CA PHE A 6 -5.67 -15.84 14.32
C PHE A 6 -5.38 -16.82 13.16
N TYR A 7 -5.81 -18.08 13.28
CA TYR A 7 -5.60 -19.11 12.29
C TYR A 7 -6.78 -19.21 11.35
N ARG A 8 -6.49 -19.32 10.06
CA ARG A 8 -7.50 -19.65 9.06
C ARG A 8 -8.00 -21.08 9.31
N GLU A 9 -9.31 -21.26 9.26
CA GLU A 9 -9.96 -22.57 9.43
C GLU A 9 -9.49 -23.59 8.37
N ASP A 10 -9.09 -23.12 7.19
CA ASP A 10 -8.57 -23.95 6.10
C ASP A 10 -7.11 -24.41 6.26
N GLY A 11 -6.45 -24.05 7.36
CA GLY A 11 -5.06 -24.42 7.67
C GLY A 11 -4.00 -23.79 6.76
N ARG A 12 -4.40 -22.95 5.78
CA ARG A 12 -3.45 -22.31 4.87
C ARG A 12 -2.68 -21.19 5.57
N LYS A 13 -1.37 -21.17 5.35
CA LYS A 13 -0.52 -20.04 5.75
C LYS A 13 -0.53 -19.01 4.63
N ILE A 14 -0.98 -17.80 4.93
CA ILE A 14 -1.08 -16.71 3.96
C ILE A 14 -0.35 -15.49 4.54
N ALA A 15 0.42 -14.81 3.71
CA ALA A 15 1.01 -13.51 4.01
C ALA A 15 0.51 -12.49 3.00
N TYR A 16 0.23 -11.27 3.48
CA TYR A 16 -0.17 -10.14 2.64
C TYR A 16 0.97 -9.12 2.66
N LEU A 17 1.59 -8.91 1.50
CA LEU A 17 2.59 -7.86 1.36
C LEU A 17 1.89 -6.54 1.08
N THR A 18 2.23 -5.53 1.88
CA THR A 18 1.73 -4.16 1.73
C THR A 18 2.91 -3.20 1.66
N PHE A 19 2.77 -2.15 0.85
CA PHE A 19 3.76 -1.09 0.69
C PHE A 19 3.07 0.26 0.82
N ASP A 20 3.56 1.10 1.71
CA ASP A 20 2.95 2.40 2.03
C ASP A 20 3.71 3.55 1.33
N ASP A 21 3.16 4.76 1.38
CA ASP A 21 3.74 6.05 0.97
C ASP A 21 4.04 6.27 -0.53
N GLY A 22 3.85 5.25 -1.37
CA GLY A 22 4.02 5.35 -2.83
C GLY A 22 2.99 6.25 -3.54
N PRO A 23 3.08 6.39 -4.87
CA PRO A 23 4.10 5.80 -5.74
C PRO A 23 5.40 6.61 -5.75
N SER A 24 6.52 5.93 -5.53
CA SER A 24 7.86 6.48 -5.70
C SER A 24 8.33 6.29 -7.14
N LYS A 25 8.93 7.32 -7.72
CA LYS A 25 9.52 7.30 -9.07
C LYS A 25 10.50 6.14 -9.30
N HIS A 26 11.24 5.75 -8.26
CA HIS A 26 12.32 4.76 -8.39
C HIS A 26 12.07 3.47 -7.62
N ALA A 27 11.51 3.56 -6.41
CA ALA A 27 11.34 2.38 -5.57
C ALA A 27 10.17 1.51 -6.03
N THR A 28 9.02 2.12 -6.39
CA THR A 28 7.81 1.39 -6.74
C THR A 28 8.02 0.54 -8.00
N GLU A 29 8.67 1.07 -9.03
CA GLU A 29 8.98 0.32 -10.25
C GLU A 29 9.87 -0.90 -9.98
N LYS A 30 10.92 -0.75 -9.17
CA LYS A 30 11.80 -1.87 -8.79
C LYS A 30 11.07 -2.93 -7.95
N ILE A 31 10.18 -2.50 -7.06
CA ILE A 31 9.34 -3.42 -6.29
C ILE A 31 8.42 -4.20 -7.23
N LEU A 32 7.79 -3.56 -8.20
CA LEU A 32 6.96 -4.21 -9.22
C LEU A 32 7.76 -5.24 -10.03
N ASP A 33 8.99 -4.90 -10.44
CA ASP A 33 9.87 -5.85 -11.13
C ASP A 33 10.16 -7.10 -10.29
N ILE A 34 10.46 -6.93 -9.00
CA ILE A 34 10.74 -8.04 -8.08
C ILE A 34 9.48 -8.88 -7.84
N LEU A 35 8.32 -8.24 -7.64
CA LEU A 35 7.05 -8.94 -7.45
C LEU A 35 6.68 -9.75 -8.69
N ALA A 36 6.86 -9.19 -9.88
CA ALA A 36 6.63 -9.87 -11.15
C ALA A 36 7.58 -11.07 -11.32
N ALA A 37 8.88 -10.89 -11.04
CA ALA A 37 9.88 -11.95 -11.14
C ALA A 37 9.60 -13.15 -10.21
N ASN A 38 8.94 -12.89 -9.07
CA ASN A 38 8.55 -13.92 -8.10
C ASN A 38 7.09 -14.38 -8.24
N ASN A 39 6.34 -13.86 -9.21
CA ASN A 39 4.91 -14.10 -9.39
C ASN A 39 4.08 -13.86 -8.10
N VAL A 40 4.40 -12.80 -7.36
CA VAL A 40 3.74 -12.41 -6.11
C VAL A 40 2.86 -11.18 -6.33
N LYS A 41 1.71 -11.11 -5.66
CA LYS A 41 0.85 -9.92 -5.65
C LYS A 41 0.91 -9.22 -4.29
N ALA A 42 0.76 -7.89 -4.30
CA ALA A 42 0.82 -7.04 -3.13
C ALA A 42 -0.27 -5.95 -3.19
N THR A 43 -0.41 -5.22 -2.07
CA THR A 43 -1.24 -4.01 -1.99
C THR A 43 -0.35 -2.79 -1.80
N PHE A 44 -0.60 -1.73 -2.56
CA PHE A 44 0.12 -0.46 -2.45
C PHE A 44 -0.80 0.60 -1.86
N PHE A 45 -0.52 1.06 -0.64
CA PHE A 45 -1.23 2.16 0.00
C PHE A 45 -0.52 3.48 -0.37
N THR A 46 -1.19 4.33 -1.13
CA THR A 46 -0.55 5.51 -1.74
C THR A 46 -1.01 6.84 -1.15
N LEU A 47 -0.11 7.81 -1.16
CA LEU A 47 -0.33 9.18 -0.72
C LEU A 47 -0.72 10.07 -1.90
N GLY A 48 -1.73 10.92 -1.70
CA GLY A 48 -2.09 11.92 -2.71
C GLY A 48 -0.95 12.87 -3.06
N SER A 49 -0.16 13.30 -2.07
CA SER A 49 1.00 14.16 -2.29
C SER A 49 2.08 13.47 -3.14
N SER A 50 2.33 12.18 -2.92
CA SER A 50 3.27 11.39 -3.75
C SER A 50 2.82 11.32 -5.20
N VAL A 51 1.50 11.30 -5.47
CA VAL A 51 0.95 11.30 -6.83
C VAL A 51 1.13 12.67 -7.50
N GLU A 52 0.80 13.76 -6.82
CA GLU A 52 0.89 15.11 -7.39
C GLU A 52 2.32 15.52 -7.75
N HIS A 53 3.30 15.14 -6.93
CA HIS A 53 4.71 15.49 -7.15
C HIS A 53 5.45 14.52 -8.08
N ASN A 54 4.77 13.49 -8.59
CA ASN A 54 5.36 12.46 -9.44
C ASN A 54 4.65 12.43 -10.80
N ASN A 55 5.28 13.02 -11.81
CA ASN A 55 4.77 13.04 -13.18
C ASN A 55 4.60 11.64 -13.81
N GLN A 56 5.21 10.59 -13.24
CA GLN A 56 5.06 9.20 -13.67
C GLN A 56 4.00 8.43 -12.88
N ALA A 57 3.35 9.03 -11.88
CA ALA A 57 2.41 8.35 -10.99
C ALA A 57 1.26 7.67 -11.75
N ALA A 58 0.73 8.32 -12.79
CA ALA A 58 -0.35 7.75 -13.59
C ALA A 58 0.06 6.43 -14.29
N ASP A 59 1.29 6.37 -14.82
CA ASP A 59 1.79 5.17 -15.50
C ASP A 59 2.15 4.08 -14.49
N ILE A 60 2.72 4.46 -13.34
CA ILE A 60 2.95 3.53 -12.22
C ILE A 60 1.63 2.90 -11.75
N PHE A 61 0.55 3.68 -11.58
CA PHE A 61 -0.75 3.12 -11.17
C PHE A 61 -1.35 2.18 -12.20
N LYS A 62 -1.27 2.54 -13.49
CA LYS A 62 -1.70 1.63 -14.57
C LYS A 62 -0.91 0.33 -14.51
N ARG A 63 0.40 0.40 -14.24
CA ARG A 63 1.27 -0.78 -14.08
C ARG A 63 0.83 -1.63 -12.88
N ILE A 64 0.63 -1.02 -11.70
CA ILE A 64 0.14 -1.69 -10.49
C ILE A 64 -1.16 -2.44 -10.78
N ALA A 65 -2.14 -1.79 -11.40
CA ALA A 65 -3.42 -2.41 -11.73
C ALA A 65 -3.29 -3.51 -12.80
N ARG A 66 -2.55 -3.25 -13.89
CA ARG A 66 -2.33 -4.21 -14.98
C ARG A 66 -1.61 -5.47 -14.52
N GLU A 67 -0.72 -5.36 -13.55
CA GLU A 67 0.02 -6.50 -12.98
C GLU A 67 -0.76 -7.24 -11.89
N GLY A 68 -2.00 -6.84 -11.61
CA GLY A 68 -2.92 -7.55 -10.71
C GLY A 68 -2.68 -7.27 -9.22
N HIS A 69 -2.07 -6.14 -8.89
CA HIS A 69 -1.93 -5.66 -7.52
C HIS A 69 -3.14 -4.83 -7.09
N SER A 70 -3.30 -4.63 -5.79
CA SER A 70 -4.34 -3.76 -5.22
C SER A 70 -3.79 -2.38 -4.89
N ILE A 71 -4.62 -1.35 -5.01
CA ILE A 71 -4.30 0.03 -4.64
C ILE A 71 -5.20 0.44 -3.48
N GLY A 72 -4.61 0.87 -2.37
CA GLY A 72 -5.29 1.45 -1.23
C GLY A 72 -4.92 2.92 -1.04
N ARG A 73 -5.73 3.66 -0.28
CA ARG A 73 -5.44 5.05 0.08
C ARG A 73 -4.70 5.11 1.42
N HIS A 74 -3.61 5.88 1.48
CA HIS A 74 -2.83 6.12 2.70
C HIS A 74 -2.94 7.56 3.22
N GLY A 75 -4.05 8.24 2.91
CA GLY A 75 -4.22 9.66 3.16
C GLY A 75 -3.64 10.52 2.04
N TYR A 76 -3.42 11.81 2.34
CA TYR A 76 -2.92 12.76 1.36
C TYR A 76 -1.45 13.11 1.58
N SER A 77 -1.09 13.68 2.74
CA SER A 77 0.25 14.22 2.99
C SER A 77 1.08 13.45 4.03
N HIS A 78 0.48 12.48 4.72
CA HIS A 78 1.08 11.83 5.90
C HIS A 78 1.45 12.83 7.03
N ASP A 79 0.77 13.97 7.08
CA ASP A 79 0.95 14.98 8.12
C ASP A 79 0.12 14.64 9.36
N TYR A 80 0.79 14.10 10.38
CA TYR A 80 0.17 13.74 11.65
C TYR A 80 -0.45 14.93 12.40
N SER A 81 0.05 16.16 12.20
CA SER A 81 -0.52 17.34 12.85
C SER A 81 -1.90 17.70 12.31
N ILE A 82 -2.12 17.41 11.02
CA ILE A 82 -3.42 17.56 10.36
C ILE A 82 -4.33 16.37 10.69
N LEU A 83 -3.80 15.14 10.61
CA LEU A 83 -4.60 13.93 10.78
C LEU A 83 -4.98 13.66 12.25
N TYR A 84 -4.08 13.99 13.18
CA TYR A 84 -4.21 13.74 14.61
C TYR A 84 -3.79 14.99 15.40
N PRO A 85 -4.58 16.07 15.38
CA PRO A 85 -4.30 17.24 16.19
C PRO A 85 -4.15 16.81 17.66
N ASN A 86 -3.09 17.30 18.32
CA ASN A 86 -2.68 16.93 19.68
C ASN A 86 -2.28 15.45 19.89
N ARG A 87 -2.02 14.69 18.81
CA ARG A 87 -1.72 13.24 18.85
C ARG A 87 -2.79 12.40 19.55
N THR A 88 -4.01 12.92 19.61
CA THR A 88 -5.18 12.19 20.10
C THR A 88 -5.94 11.64 18.90
N VAL A 89 -6.24 10.35 18.94
CA VAL A 89 -7.15 9.75 17.96
C VAL A 89 -8.55 10.23 18.32
N ASN A 90 -9.19 10.99 17.43
CA ASN A 90 -10.63 11.26 17.51
C ASN A 90 -11.36 10.03 16.97
N VAL A 91 -11.62 9.07 17.86
CA VAL A 91 -12.52 7.93 17.61
C VAL A 91 -13.87 8.18 18.26
#